data_AF-A0A0L0S5A6-F1
#
_entry.id   AF-A0A0L0S5A6-F1
#
_cell.length_a   1.000
_cell.length_b   1.000
_cell.length_c   1.000
_cell.angle_alpha   90.00
_cell.angle_beta   90.00
_cell.angle_gamma   90.00
#
_symmetry.space_group_name_H-M   'P 1'
#
loop_
_entity.id
_entity.type
_entity.pdbx_description
1 polymer ?
#
loop_
_entity_poly.entity_id
_entity_poly.type
_entity_poly.pdbx_seq_one_letter_code
_entity_poly.pdbx_strand_id
1 'polypeptide(L)'
;MTHPWTVLAALVLALVALATHCATALRTVHIHVHGPLLADAAASASTATDDAAAAAASSTAASVLAPVVSGGLLRVNMTAIAPVPRNGVITLSLPDGRHRLSLTHPDYAFDDLLVTLAAPDTARFAVVALDRPNTAAGKAITTDPVAWSARAHRAYLEHKAGFDPLAMVKSPMMLMSLFSLGMMFVLPKMMEAVEEEAGGRTDDPATTGPNLVHQFKELM
;
A
#
# COMPACT_ATOMS: atom_id res chain seq x y z
N MET A 1 -30.10 7.68 67.52
CA MET A 1 -29.66 9.06 67.22
C MET A 1 -28.20 9.00 66.79
N THR A 2 -27.94 9.02 65.48
CA THR A 2 -26.57 9.04 64.94
C THR A 2 -26.04 10.47 65.06
N HIS A 3 -24.84 10.62 65.63
CA HIS A 3 -24.24 11.94 65.80
C HIS A 3 -23.83 12.52 64.44
N PRO A 4 -24.10 13.81 64.16
CA PRO A 4 -23.79 14.43 62.87
C PRO A 4 -22.30 14.36 62.51
N TRP A 5 -21.43 14.26 63.52
CA TRP A 5 -19.98 14.11 63.36
C TRP A 5 -19.56 12.78 62.72
N THR A 6 -20.26 11.67 62.95
CA THR A 6 -19.87 10.38 62.37
C THR A 6 -20.17 10.34 60.88
N VAL A 7 -21.22 11.03 60.42
CA VAL A 7 -21.57 11.15 59.00
C VAL A 7 -20.53 11.99 58.26
N LEU A 8 -20.08 13.08 58.87
CA LEU A 8 -19.07 13.98 58.29
C LEU A 8 -17.71 13.27 58.19
N ALA A 9 -17.31 12.54 59.22
CA ALA A 9 -16.08 11.74 59.19
C ALA A 9 -16.12 10.65 58.12
N ALA A 10 -17.24 9.92 57.99
CA ALA A 10 -17.40 8.90 56.96
C ALA A 10 -17.37 9.48 55.53
N LEU A 11 -17.97 10.65 55.32
CA LEU A 11 -17.97 11.32 54.01
C LEU A 11 -16.58 11.85 53.63
N VAL A 12 -15.82 12.38 54.59
CA VAL A 12 -14.42 12.79 54.36
C VAL A 12 -13.56 11.56 54.06
N LEU A 13 -13.73 10.46 54.80
CA LEU A 13 -12.96 9.23 54.54
C LEU A 13 -13.30 8.63 53.17
N ALA A 14 -14.57 8.68 52.75
CA ALA A 14 -15.01 8.26 51.43
C ALA A 14 -14.43 9.16 50.32
N LEU A 15 -14.39 10.48 50.52
CA LEU A 15 -13.76 11.42 49.58
C LEU A 15 -12.25 11.19 49.47
N VAL A 16 -11.56 10.93 50.58
CA VAL A 16 -10.12 10.62 50.58
C VAL A 16 -9.86 9.27 49.91
N ALA A 17 -10.69 8.27 50.15
CA ALA A 17 -10.61 6.96 49.49
C ALA A 17 -10.87 7.07 47.97
N LEU A 18 -11.84 7.90 47.57
CA LEU A 18 -12.15 8.15 46.17
C LEU A 18 -11.03 8.94 45.47
N ALA A 19 -10.41 9.90 46.16
CA ALA A 19 -9.26 10.64 45.67
C ALA A 19 -8.00 9.75 45.54
N THR A 20 -7.80 8.79 46.46
CA THR A 20 -6.68 7.84 46.40
C THR A 20 -6.86 6.77 45.31
N HIS A 21 -8.09 6.39 44.96
CA HIS A 21 -8.34 5.50 43.81
C HIS A 21 -8.18 6.18 42.44
N CYS A 22 -8.11 7.51 42.39
CA CYS A 22 -7.93 8.27 41.16
C CYS A 22 -6.44 8.57 40.84
N ALA A 23 -5.51 8.12 41.69
CA ALA A 23 -4.07 8.17 41.43
C ALA A 23 -3.71 7.15 40.33
N THR A 24 -4.09 7.50 39.11
CA THR A 24 -3.79 6.71 37.91
C THR A 24 -2.28 6.74 37.73
N ALA A 25 -1.62 5.59 37.89
CA ALA A 25 -0.18 5.48 37.73
C ALA A 25 0.18 5.84 36.28
N LEU A 26 0.82 6.98 36.08
CA LEU A 26 1.37 7.37 34.79
C LEU A 26 2.59 6.49 34.51
N ARG A 27 2.59 5.75 33.41
CA ARG A 27 3.72 4.94 32.96
C ARG A 27 4.39 5.57 31.76
N THR A 28 5.72 5.68 31.82
CA THR A 28 6.52 6.14 30.69
C THR A 28 6.79 4.99 29.73
N VAL A 29 6.46 5.18 28.46
CA VAL A 29 6.71 4.23 27.37
C VAL A 29 7.75 4.83 26.44
N HIS A 30 8.80 4.07 26.15
CA HIS A 30 9.85 4.42 25.18
C HIS A 30 9.56 3.75 23.84
N ILE A 31 9.37 4.56 22.80
CA ILE A 31 9.08 4.10 21.44
C ILE A 31 10.17 4.58 20.50
N HIS A 32 10.79 3.67 19.78
CA HIS A 32 11.79 3.97 18.76
C HIS A 32 11.17 3.86 17.37
N VAL A 33 11.08 4.98 16.67
CA VAL A 33 10.52 5.07 15.32
C VAL A 33 11.64 4.92 14.30
N HIS A 34 11.52 3.89 13.47
CA HIS A 34 12.47 3.55 12.43
C HIS A 34 11.85 3.70 11.04
N GLY A 35 12.65 4.14 10.08
CA GLY A 35 12.29 4.13 8.67
C GLY A 35 12.10 2.70 8.12
N PRO A 36 11.66 2.56 6.87
CA PRO A 36 11.50 1.25 6.27
C PRO A 36 12.86 0.56 6.26
N LEU A 37 12.93 -0.64 6.83
CA LEU A 37 14.07 -1.54 6.65
C LEU A 37 14.18 -1.78 5.15
N LEU A 38 15.33 -1.45 4.56
CA LEU A 38 15.67 -1.71 3.14
C LEU A 38 15.77 -3.22 2.82
N ALA A 39 15.05 -4.08 3.55
CA ALA A 39 15.04 -5.53 3.35
C ALA A 39 14.17 -5.95 2.15
N ASP A 40 13.20 -5.14 1.72
CA ASP A 40 12.32 -5.47 0.58
C ASP A 40 12.82 -4.97 -0.78
N ALA A 41 13.98 -4.30 -0.85
CA ALA A 41 14.64 -4.05 -2.14
C ALA A 41 15.17 -5.34 -2.80
N ALA A 42 15.28 -6.44 -2.04
CA ALA A 42 15.65 -7.75 -2.58
C ALA A 42 14.44 -8.58 -3.06
N ALA A 43 13.21 -8.23 -2.69
CA ALA A 43 12.01 -9.01 -3.02
C ALA A 43 11.40 -8.68 -4.39
N SER A 44 11.96 -7.71 -5.13
CA SER A 44 11.52 -7.34 -6.49
C SER A 44 12.57 -7.57 -7.59
N ALA A 45 13.67 -8.29 -7.27
CA ALA A 45 14.72 -8.63 -8.23
C ALA A 45 15.20 -10.09 -8.10
N SER A 46 14.30 -11.07 -8.18
CA SER A 46 14.69 -12.47 -8.39
C SER A 46 13.70 -13.23 -9.28
N THR A 47 13.67 -12.84 -10.55
CA THR A 47 13.39 -13.75 -11.67
C THR A 47 14.58 -13.70 -12.62
N ALA A 48 15.69 -14.29 -12.17
CA ALA A 48 16.80 -14.68 -13.05
C ALA A 48 17.55 -15.84 -12.38
N THR A 49 17.20 -17.04 -12.82
CA THR A 49 18.05 -18.24 -13.02
C THR A 49 19.43 -18.29 -12.37
N ASP A 50 19.55 -19.28 -11.47
CA ASP A 50 20.55 -20.35 -11.37
C ASP A 50 22.06 -20.08 -11.20
N ASP A 51 22.51 -20.63 -10.08
CA ASP A 51 23.75 -21.37 -9.81
C ASP A 51 25.08 -20.65 -9.46
N ALA A 52 25.65 -21.19 -8.37
CA ALA A 52 27.03 -21.09 -7.89
C ALA A 52 27.45 -19.84 -7.09
N ALA A 53 27.31 -19.92 -5.76
CA ALA A 53 28.46 -19.91 -4.84
C ALA A 53 27.99 -19.76 -3.39
N ALA A 54 27.72 -20.91 -2.76
CA ALA A 54 27.71 -21.03 -1.31
C ALA A 54 29.16 -21.07 -0.81
N ALA A 55 29.68 -19.94 -0.30
CA ALA A 55 30.65 -19.88 0.80
C ALA A 55 31.11 -18.42 1.02
N ALA A 56 31.16 -18.05 2.30
CA ALA A 56 31.88 -16.90 2.85
C ALA A 56 31.27 -15.50 2.66
N ALA A 57 30.29 -15.17 3.49
CA ALA A 57 30.19 -13.81 4.07
C ALA A 57 29.44 -13.85 5.42
N SER A 58 29.98 -14.59 6.38
CA SER A 58 29.86 -14.23 7.79
C SER A 58 30.67 -12.95 8.03
N SER A 59 30.10 -11.80 7.66
CA SER A 59 30.61 -10.49 8.05
C SER A 59 29.46 -9.73 8.67
N THR A 60 29.47 -9.70 10.01
CA THR A 60 29.08 -8.55 10.82
C THR A 60 27.97 -7.72 10.19
N ALA A 61 26.72 -8.18 10.34
CA ALA A 61 25.55 -7.35 10.13
C ALA A 61 25.59 -6.23 11.17
N ALA A 62 26.43 -5.22 10.93
CA ALA A 62 26.23 -3.90 11.46
C ALA A 62 24.80 -3.58 11.09
N SER A 63 23.93 -3.60 12.10
CA SER A 63 22.57 -3.11 12.04
C SER A 63 22.67 -1.71 11.46
N VAL A 64 22.55 -1.59 10.13
CA VAL A 64 22.48 -0.31 9.44
C VAL A 64 21.21 0.31 10.00
N LEU A 65 21.39 1.24 10.94
CA LEU A 65 20.29 1.92 11.61
C LEU A 65 19.37 2.43 10.50
N ALA A 66 18.17 1.85 10.41
CA ALA A 66 17.14 2.34 9.52
C ALA A 66 17.00 3.86 9.76
N PRO A 67 16.90 4.67 8.69
CA PRO A 67 16.89 6.12 8.82
C PRO A 67 15.82 6.53 9.82
N VAL A 68 16.21 7.32 10.81
CA VAL A 68 15.28 7.84 11.82
C VAL A 68 14.29 8.77 11.14
N VAL A 69 13.00 8.45 11.26
CA VAL A 69 11.94 9.25 10.64
C VAL A 69 11.61 10.43 11.56
N SER A 70 11.83 11.65 11.08
CA SER A 70 11.56 12.89 11.82
C SER A 70 10.43 13.70 11.16
N GLY A 71 9.60 14.38 11.96
CA GLY A 71 8.56 15.28 11.45
C GLY A 71 7.16 14.68 11.36
N GLY A 72 6.96 13.47 11.88
CA GLY A 72 5.63 12.87 12.05
C GLY A 72 4.86 13.47 13.24
N LEU A 73 3.55 13.25 13.24
CA LEU A 73 2.65 13.55 14.34
C LEU A 73 2.14 12.23 14.94
N LEU A 74 2.44 12.01 16.21
CA LEU A 74 1.88 10.90 16.96
C LEU A 74 0.53 11.29 17.55
N ARG A 75 -0.47 10.43 17.37
CA ARG A 75 -1.78 10.53 18.01
C ARG A 75 -1.98 9.40 19.01
N VAL A 76 -2.37 9.75 20.24
CA VAL A 76 -2.76 8.80 21.29
C VAL A 76 -4.27 8.86 21.47
N ASN A 77 -4.96 7.71 21.37
CA ASN A 77 -6.41 7.58 21.53
C ASN A 77 -7.22 8.60 20.74
N MET A 78 -6.71 9.00 19.57
CA MET A 78 -7.28 10.04 18.70
C MET A 78 -7.32 11.47 19.29
N THR A 79 -6.90 11.68 20.54
CA THR A 79 -7.06 12.95 21.28
C THR A 79 -5.75 13.71 21.49
N ALA A 80 -4.69 13.07 21.96
CA ALA A 80 -3.42 13.75 22.23
C ALA A 80 -2.53 13.71 21.00
N ILE A 81 -1.98 14.86 20.60
CA ILE A 81 -1.06 15.01 19.47
C ILE A 81 0.31 15.39 20.02
N ALA A 82 1.34 14.61 19.71
CA ALA A 82 2.73 14.91 20.06
C ALA A 82 3.62 14.88 18.81
N PRO A 83 4.44 15.91 18.57
CA PRO A 83 5.39 15.89 17.46
C PRO A 83 6.49 14.86 17.72
N VAL A 84 6.89 14.13 16.67
CA VAL A 84 7.99 13.16 16.77
C VAL A 84 9.34 13.89 16.74
N PRO A 85 10.17 13.77 17.79
CA PRO A 85 11.49 14.40 17.83
C PRO A 85 12.44 13.81 16.78
N ARG A 86 13.49 14.57 16.44
CA ARG A 86 14.47 14.18 15.40
C ARG A 86 15.26 12.91 15.72
N ASN A 87 15.36 12.53 17.00
CA ASN A 87 16.00 11.30 17.44
C ASN A 87 15.13 10.05 17.23
N GLY A 88 13.86 10.21 16.82
CA GLY A 88 12.91 9.11 16.63
C GLY A 88 12.51 8.42 17.92
N VAL A 89 12.89 8.95 19.09
CA VAL A 89 12.56 8.36 20.38
C VAL A 89 11.44 9.16 21.02
N ILE A 90 10.29 8.54 21.21
CA ILE A 90 9.11 9.15 21.81
C ILE A 90 8.94 8.60 23.21
N THR A 91 8.84 9.49 24.20
CA THR A 91 8.52 9.16 25.59
C THR A 91 7.10 9.63 25.90
N LEU A 92 6.20 8.69 26.22
CA LEU A 92 4.80 9.00 26.51
C LEU A 92 4.46 8.53 27.91
N SER A 93 3.88 9.41 28.72
CA SER A 93 3.29 9.04 30.00
C SER A 93 1.82 8.70 29.80
N LEU A 94 1.49 7.41 29.83
CA LEU A 94 0.15 6.88 29.60
C LEU A 94 -0.41 6.28 30.90
N PRO A 95 -1.70 6.48 31.21
CA PRO A 95 -2.35 5.76 32.31
C PRO A 95 -2.46 4.27 31.99
N ASP A 96 -2.70 3.44 33.00
CA ASP A 96 -2.99 2.02 32.77
C ASP A 96 -4.26 1.85 31.92
N GLY A 97 -4.20 0.94 30.95
CA GLY A 97 -5.31 0.73 30.02
C GLY A 97 -4.88 0.36 28.60
N ARG A 98 -5.84 0.41 27.68
CA ARG A 98 -5.62 0.19 26.25
C ARG A 98 -5.54 1.53 25.54
N HIS A 99 -4.44 1.73 24.83
CA HIS A 99 -4.17 2.94 24.07
C HIS A 99 -3.92 2.60 22.60
N ARG A 100 -4.61 3.29 21.69
CA ARG A 100 -4.32 3.25 20.26
C ARG A 100 -3.36 4.38 19.92
N LEU A 101 -2.20 4.02 19.41
CA LEU A 101 -1.21 4.93 18.88
C LEU A 101 -1.30 4.93 17.35
N SER A 102 -1.38 6.11 16.76
CA SER A 102 -1.42 6.29 15.31
C SER A 102 -0.38 7.34 14.93
N LEU A 103 0.54 6.99 14.03
CA LEU A 103 1.61 7.88 13.60
C LEU A 103 1.31 8.37 12.18
N THR A 104 1.04 9.67 12.05
CA THR A 104 0.84 10.32 10.76
C THR A 104 2.14 10.96 10.31
N HIS A 105 2.66 10.53 9.17
CA HIS A 105 3.83 11.14 8.54
C HIS A 105 3.51 11.52 7.09
N PRO A 106 4.07 12.62 6.54
CA PRO A 106 3.90 12.96 5.14
C PRO A 106 4.46 11.88 4.23
N ASP A 107 5.73 11.50 4.37
CA ASP A 107 6.37 10.62 3.38
C ASP A 107 6.22 9.11 3.64
N TYR A 108 5.74 8.70 4.82
CA TYR A 108 5.74 7.31 5.24
C TYR A 108 4.37 6.88 5.75
N ALA A 109 3.99 5.64 5.44
CA ALA A 109 2.84 4.98 6.02
C ALA A 109 3.28 4.13 7.22
N PHE A 110 2.57 4.30 8.34
CA PHE A 110 2.76 3.52 9.56
C PHE A 110 1.48 2.76 9.89
N ASP A 111 1.63 1.56 10.43
CA ASP A 111 0.49 0.80 10.95
C ASP A 111 0.11 1.33 12.34
N ASP A 112 -1.19 1.32 12.65
CA ASP A 112 -1.67 1.68 13.99
C ASP A 112 -1.27 0.61 15.01
N LEU A 113 -0.84 1.07 16.18
CA LEU A 113 -0.42 0.22 17.30
C LEU A 113 -1.45 0.27 18.42
N LEU A 114 -1.94 -0.89 18.83
CA LEU A 114 -2.68 -1.03 20.09
C LEU A 114 -1.68 -1.39 21.19
N VAL A 115 -1.48 -0.51 22.15
CA VAL A 115 -0.66 -0.71 23.34
C VAL A 115 -1.59 -1.04 24.50
N THR A 116 -1.46 -2.23 25.08
CA THR A 116 -2.14 -2.58 26.34
C THR A 116 -1.13 -2.53 27.47
N LEU A 117 -1.40 -1.69 28.47
CA LEU A 117 -0.64 -1.58 29.70
C LEU A 117 -1.32 -2.44 30.77
N ALA A 118 -0.68 -3.54 31.15
CA ALA A 118 -1.16 -4.42 32.22
C ALA A 118 -0.60 -3.99 33.60
N ALA A 119 -1.33 -4.36 34.65
CA ALA A 119 -1.11 -4.03 36.06
C ALA A 119 0.32 -4.34 36.58
N PRO A 120 0.70 -3.86 37.78
CA PRO A 120 2.02 -3.30 38.06
C PRO A 120 3.21 -4.27 37.96
N ASP A 121 2.98 -5.57 38.03
CA ASP A 121 4.03 -6.58 38.25
C ASP A 121 4.63 -7.15 36.96
N THR A 122 4.11 -6.77 35.79
CA THR A 122 4.76 -7.15 34.53
C THR A 122 4.60 -6.03 33.51
N ALA A 123 5.72 -5.42 33.11
CA ALA A 123 5.81 -4.46 32.00
C ALA A 123 5.56 -5.18 30.66
N ARG A 124 4.39 -5.83 30.53
CA ARG A 124 3.95 -6.48 29.31
C ARG A 124 3.28 -5.42 28.46
N PHE A 125 4.06 -4.85 27.56
CA PHE A 125 3.51 -4.08 26.44
C PHE A 125 3.04 -5.10 25.40
N ALA A 126 1.73 -5.24 25.25
CA ALA A 126 1.20 -5.92 24.08
C ALA A 126 1.03 -4.86 23.00
N VAL A 127 1.92 -4.88 22.02
CA VAL A 127 1.82 -4.07 20.80
C VAL A 127 1.24 -4.93 19.70
N VAL A 128 0.03 -4.59 19.26
CA VAL A 128 -0.65 -5.29 18.16
C VAL A 128 -0.81 -4.32 17.00
N ALA A 129 -0.23 -4.67 15.85
CA ALA A 129 -0.47 -3.97 14.59
C ALA A 129 -1.87 -4.33 14.09
N LEU A 130 -2.76 -3.33 13.95
CA LEU A 130 -4.17 -3.56 13.64
C LEU A 130 -4.44 -3.97 12.19
N ASP A 131 -3.53 -3.71 11.25
CA ASP A 131 -3.80 -3.79 9.80
C ASP A 131 -3.20 -5.02 9.10
N ARG A 132 -2.71 -6.02 9.84
CA ARG A 132 -2.18 -7.29 9.28
C ARG A 132 -3.13 -8.45 9.52
N PRO A 133 -3.85 -8.95 8.49
CA PRO A 133 -4.78 -10.07 8.65
C PRO A 133 -4.11 -11.46 8.81
N ASN A 134 -2.79 -11.57 8.62
CA ASN A 134 -2.10 -12.87 8.59
C ASN A 134 -0.82 -12.95 9.44
N THR A 135 -0.65 -12.07 10.43
CA THR A 135 0.35 -12.34 11.48
C THR A 135 -0.42 -13.00 12.60
N ALA A 136 -0.23 -14.33 12.76
CA ALA A 136 -0.81 -15.15 13.82
C ALA A 136 -1.00 -14.31 15.09
N ALA A 137 -2.27 -14.08 15.46
CA ALA A 137 -2.73 -13.44 16.69
C ALA A 137 -1.70 -12.47 17.30
N GLY A 138 -1.58 -11.26 16.72
CA GLY A 138 -0.90 -10.10 17.30
C GLY A 138 0.27 -10.47 18.21
N LYS A 139 1.41 -10.87 17.63
CA LYS A 139 2.64 -11.15 18.38
C LYS A 139 2.93 -9.95 19.27
N ALA A 140 2.56 -10.05 20.55
CA ALA A 140 2.74 -9.01 21.53
C ALA A 140 4.24 -8.73 21.64
N ILE A 141 4.69 -7.63 21.02
CA ILE A 141 6.08 -7.19 21.12
C ILE A 141 6.28 -6.73 22.56
N THR A 142 6.65 -7.68 23.43
CA THR A 142 6.91 -7.50 24.86
C THR A 142 8.34 -7.00 25.06
N THR A 143 8.81 -6.12 24.19
CA THR A 143 10.19 -5.63 24.23
C THR A 143 10.12 -4.13 24.36
N ASP A 144 10.53 -3.64 25.53
CA ASP A 144 10.90 -2.25 25.75
C ASP A 144 12.38 -2.11 25.34
N PRO A 145 12.76 -1.20 24.43
CA PRO A 145 11.91 -0.24 23.72
C PRO A 145 11.08 -0.84 22.57
N VAL A 146 9.88 -0.29 22.37
CA VAL A 146 9.01 -0.68 21.25
C VAL A 146 9.58 -0.11 19.95
N ALA A 147 10.04 -0.99 19.06
CA ALA A 147 10.45 -0.61 17.71
C ALA A 147 9.24 -0.49 16.78
N TRP A 148 8.97 0.72 16.27
CA TRP A 148 7.92 1.02 15.31
C TRP A 148 8.53 1.35 13.95
N SER A 149 8.45 0.41 13.01
CA SER A 149 8.98 0.58 11.66
C SER A 149 7.93 1.10 10.68
N ALA A 150 8.32 1.97 9.75
CA ALA A 150 7.48 2.36 8.61
C ALA A 150 7.18 1.17 7.70
N ARG A 151 5.96 1.12 7.17
CA ARG A 151 5.50 0.08 6.25
C ARG A 151 5.94 0.34 4.81
N ALA A 152 5.73 1.56 4.34
CA ALA A 152 6.02 1.94 2.96
C ALA A 152 6.25 3.45 2.85
N HIS A 153 6.99 3.84 1.81
CA HIS A 153 7.07 5.23 1.39
C HIS A 153 5.80 5.60 0.61
N ARG A 154 5.18 6.74 0.92
CA ARG A 154 3.99 7.23 0.23
C ARG A 154 4.41 7.87 -1.09
N ALA A 155 4.10 7.20 -2.20
CA ALA A 155 4.23 7.77 -3.54
C ALA A 155 2.98 8.60 -3.85
N TYR A 156 2.99 9.89 -3.53
CA TYR A 156 1.89 10.81 -3.89
C TYR A 156 1.83 11.11 -5.38
N LEU A 157 2.96 10.97 -6.06
CA LEU A 157 3.08 11.22 -7.48
C LEU A 157 3.11 9.87 -8.22
N GLU A 158 2.04 9.60 -8.95
CA GLU A 158 2.09 8.58 -9.99
C GLU A 158 3.01 9.08 -11.10
N HIS A 159 4.09 8.35 -11.35
CA HIS A 159 4.89 8.60 -12.54
C HIS A 159 4.01 8.28 -13.74
N LYS A 160 3.70 9.30 -14.55
CA LYS A 160 3.09 9.05 -15.86
C LYS A 160 4.02 8.12 -16.61
N ALA A 161 3.47 7.02 -17.12
CA ALA A 161 4.21 6.17 -18.03
C ALA A 161 4.83 7.06 -19.10
N GLY A 162 6.16 7.02 -19.21
CA GLY A 162 6.88 7.78 -20.23
C GLY A 162 6.30 7.43 -21.60
N PHE A 163 6.45 8.34 -22.56
CA PHE A 163 6.08 8.05 -23.93
C PHE A 163 7.00 6.91 -24.44
N ASP A 164 6.48 5.69 -24.41
CA ASP A 164 7.15 4.52 -24.97
C ASP A 164 6.68 4.37 -26.43
N PRO A 165 7.48 4.80 -27.42
CA PRO A 165 7.11 4.67 -28.83
C PRO A 165 6.91 3.20 -29.24
N LEU A 166 7.56 2.26 -28.55
CA LEU A 166 7.40 0.83 -28.79
C LEU A 166 6.06 0.32 -28.26
N ALA A 167 5.58 0.85 -27.13
CA ALA A 167 4.23 0.58 -26.62
C ALA A 167 3.13 1.19 -27.52
N MET A 168 3.42 2.32 -28.16
CA MET A 168 2.48 2.96 -29.09
C MET A 168 2.25 2.11 -30.35
N VAL A 169 3.29 1.50 -30.92
CA VAL A 169 3.17 0.59 -32.07
C VAL A 169 2.44 -0.72 -31.69
N LYS A 170 2.55 -1.17 -30.44
CA LYS A 170 1.80 -2.33 -29.92
C LYS A 170 0.30 -2.06 -29.70
N SER A 171 -0.16 -0.82 -29.82
CA SER A 171 -1.58 -0.52 -29.73
C SER A 171 -2.34 -1.15 -30.90
N PRO A 172 -3.37 -1.97 -30.66
CA PRO A 172 -4.15 -2.62 -31.72
C PRO A 172 -4.77 -1.62 -32.70
N MET A 173 -5.05 -0.39 -32.24
CA MET A 173 -5.59 0.65 -33.10
C MET A 173 -4.52 1.21 -34.07
N MET A 174 -3.27 1.36 -33.62
CA MET A 174 -2.15 1.78 -34.48
C MET A 174 -1.74 0.69 -35.47
N LEU A 175 -1.82 -0.58 -35.06
CA LEU A 175 -1.49 -1.68 -35.96
C LEU A 175 -2.51 -1.79 -37.10
N MET A 176 -3.79 -1.56 -36.81
CA MET A 176 -4.85 -1.51 -37.82
C MET A 176 -4.66 -0.32 -38.77
N SER A 177 -4.32 0.86 -38.26
CA SER A 177 -4.08 2.03 -39.13
C SER A 177 -2.89 1.80 -40.06
N LEU A 178 -1.79 1.24 -39.55
CA LEU A 178 -0.60 0.95 -40.35
C LEU A 178 -0.85 -0.17 -41.36
N PHE A 179 -1.64 -1.19 -40.99
CA PHE A 179 -2.06 -2.25 -41.88
C PHE A 179 -2.94 -1.72 -43.03
N SER A 180 -3.92 -0.85 -42.73
CA SER A 180 -4.75 -0.21 -43.76
C SER A 180 -3.93 0.66 -44.70
N LEU A 181 -2.95 1.41 -44.18
CA LEU A 181 -2.02 2.19 -44.99
C LEU A 181 -1.18 1.29 -45.90
N GLY A 182 -0.70 0.15 -45.38
CA GLY A 182 0.04 -0.84 -46.17
C GLY A 182 -0.80 -1.45 -47.28
N MET A 183 -2.04 -1.83 -46.99
CA MET A 183 -2.97 -2.40 -47.97
C MET A 183 -3.26 -1.45 -49.15
N MET A 184 -3.30 -0.13 -48.90
CA MET A 184 -3.49 0.86 -49.96
C MET A 184 -2.39 0.79 -51.05
N PHE A 185 -1.17 0.37 -50.70
CA PHE A 185 -0.07 0.20 -51.66
C PHE A 185 -0.03 -1.21 -52.28
N VAL A 186 -0.55 -2.22 -51.59
CA VAL A 186 -0.56 -3.61 -52.08
C VAL A 186 -1.68 -3.83 -53.11
N LEU A 187 -2.85 -3.22 -52.91
CA LEU A 187 -4.02 -3.42 -53.77
C LEU A 187 -3.75 -3.13 -55.27
N PRO A 188 -3.12 -2.01 -55.67
CA PRO A 188 -2.84 -1.73 -57.08
C PRO A 188 -1.93 -2.80 -57.72
N LYS A 189 -0.93 -3.29 -56.98
CA LYS A 189 0.01 -4.31 -57.48
C LYS A 189 -0.64 -5.67 -57.69
N MET A 190 -1.66 -6.00 -56.89
CA MET A 190 -2.44 -7.22 -57.09
C MET A 190 -3.39 -7.09 -58.29
N MET A 191 -3.93 -5.90 -58.57
CA MET A 191 -4.75 -5.67 -59.77
C MET A 191 -3.93 -5.81 -61.06
N GLU A 192 -2.71 -5.27 -61.09
CA GLU A 192 -1.78 -5.43 -62.22
C GLU A 192 -1.49 -6.91 -62.52
N ALA A 193 -1.29 -7.75 -61.50
CA ALA A 193 -1.01 -9.17 -61.67
C ALA A 193 -2.22 -9.99 -62.14
N VAL A 194 -3.43 -9.63 -61.71
CA VAL A 194 -4.67 -10.32 -62.12
C VAL A 194 -5.08 -9.92 -63.54
N GLU A 195 -4.83 -8.67 -63.96
CA GLU A 195 -5.08 -8.24 -65.34
C GLU A 195 -4.11 -8.89 -66.34
N GLU A 196 -2.88 -9.20 -65.95
CA GLU A 196 -1.92 -9.93 -66.79
C GLU A 196 -2.34 -11.41 -66.98
N GLU A 197 -2.98 -12.03 -65.98
CA GLU A 197 -3.55 -13.38 -66.08
C GLU A 197 -4.92 -13.41 -66.79
N ALA A 198 -5.74 -12.36 -66.65
CA ALA A 198 -7.02 -12.21 -67.32
C ALA A 198 -6.89 -11.73 -68.78
N GLY A 199 -5.81 -11.04 -69.15
CA GLY A 199 -5.48 -10.63 -70.53
C GLY A 199 -5.26 -11.80 -71.50
N GLY A 200 -5.22 -13.05 -70.99
CA GLY A 200 -5.21 -14.28 -71.78
C GLY A 200 -6.58 -14.89 -72.05
N ARG A 201 -7.68 -14.34 -71.52
CA ARG A 201 -9.03 -14.89 -71.69
C ARG A 201 -9.95 -13.82 -72.26
N THR A 202 -10.01 -13.81 -73.60
CA THR A 202 -10.97 -13.09 -74.42
C THR A 202 -12.37 -13.05 -73.79
N ASP A 203 -12.92 -11.86 -73.79
CA ASP A 203 -14.21 -11.45 -73.26
C ASP A 203 -15.35 -12.30 -73.82
N ASP A 204 -16.09 -12.98 -72.95
CA ASP A 204 -17.50 -13.27 -73.18
C ASP A 204 -18.32 -12.30 -72.31
N PRO A 205 -18.84 -11.18 -72.85
CA PRO A 205 -19.80 -10.34 -72.16
C PRO A 205 -21.18 -11.04 -72.17
N ALA A 206 -21.32 -12.14 -71.43
CA ALA A 206 -22.55 -12.92 -71.40
C ALA A 206 -22.85 -13.45 -69.99
N THR A 207 -22.81 -12.59 -68.97
CA THR A 207 -23.63 -12.81 -67.77
C THR A 207 -24.03 -11.49 -67.14
N THR A 208 -24.77 -10.68 -67.92
CA THR A 208 -25.70 -9.70 -67.38
C THR A 208 -26.67 -10.45 -66.47
N GLY A 209 -26.49 -10.31 -65.16
CA GLY A 209 -27.45 -10.81 -64.17
C GLY A 209 -28.86 -10.25 -64.48
N PRO A 210 -29.93 -11.01 -64.19
CA PRO A 210 -31.28 -10.64 -64.59
C PRO A 210 -31.64 -9.24 -64.07
N ASN A 211 -31.98 -8.36 -65.00
CA ASN A 211 -32.35 -6.99 -64.72
C ASN A 211 -33.71 -6.96 -63.99
N LEU A 212 -33.66 -6.87 -62.66
CA LEU A 212 -34.79 -6.91 -61.73
C LEU A 212 -35.86 -5.83 -62.02
N VAL A 213 -35.52 -4.82 -62.81
CA VAL A 213 -36.46 -3.76 -63.24
C VAL A 213 -37.57 -4.31 -64.14
N HIS A 214 -37.33 -5.38 -64.90
CA HIS A 214 -38.35 -5.99 -65.75
C HIS A 214 -39.30 -6.92 -64.98
N GLN A 215 -38.85 -7.54 -63.87
CA GLN A 215 -39.70 -8.42 -63.07
C GLN A 215 -40.74 -7.65 -62.25
N PHE A 216 -40.46 -6.40 -61.87
CA PHE A 216 -41.43 -5.58 -61.12
C PHE A 216 -42.63 -5.11 -61.95
N LYS A 217 -42.57 -5.17 -63.29
CA LYS A 217 -43.66 -4.72 -64.17
C LYS A 217 -44.75 -5.77 -64.40
N GLU A 218 -44.48 -7.06 -64.15
CA GLU A 218 -45.49 -8.13 -64.28
C GLU A 218 -46.26 -8.43 -62.98
N LEU A 219 -45.93 -7.73 -61.88
CA LEU A 219 -46.51 -7.95 -60.56
C LEU A 219 -47.46 -6.83 -60.10
N MET A 220 -47.85 -5.92 -61.00
CA MET A 220 -48.93 -4.95 -60.83
C MET A 220 -49.86 -5.00 -62.03
#